data_AF-A0A924YJ02-F1
#
_entry.id   AF-A0A924YJ02-F1
#
_cell.length_a   1.000
_cell.length_b   1.000
_cell.length_c   1.000
_cell.angle_alpha   90.00
_cell.angle_beta   90.00
_cell.angle_gamma   90.00
#
_symmetry.space_group_name_H-M   'P 1'
#
loop_
_entity.id
_entity.type
_entity.pdbx_description
1 polymer ?
#
loop_
_entity_poly.entity_id
_entity_poly.type
_entity_poly.pdbx_seq_one_letter_code
_entity_poly.pdbx_strand_id
1 'polypeptide(L)'
;MTTPPTVAAGALAPWEIDNLPEPPRSGRKLWLALIGPGVVLAGTSIGTGEWLFGPVVSAQYGASLFWLAMISIVLQGFANLMFMRYAIYCGEPMNVGILRTWPGPMAWIIFFGVLDVASFFPYNASNAAVPLAAAFLGRLPRPEDMLLVRGLGIAIFLLCFVPLLFGGTVYRMLEKIMAAKLVVVLGYLSIIAVTMVSAPVFWDVVTGFFSFGTVPLRPDTLIVDRHFSVRRVVDGAEVLAKGTWERKDDSVTGELQIIRGGTRSKFNLANANKLSEAESQARDDILERTKAFVGTKRFLIEFGTGTDVWIAEGDVINNHTFEPSRITVIGTGPSAIYSALDQVPEPHRSRLANHLQHEGLAYVNAFDYVSEHGRLPPLDWAMVVAFVAIAGAGGLTNTMFSNYARDKGWGMG
;
A
#
# COMPACT_ATOMS: atom_id res chain seq x y z
N MET A 1 3.62 56.23 11.99
CA MET A 1 3.16 55.04 11.27
C MET A 1 1.92 54.56 11.99
N THR A 2 0.77 54.53 11.31
CA THR A 2 -0.49 54.00 11.85
C THR A 2 -0.37 52.48 11.91
N THR A 3 -0.66 51.88 13.06
CA THR A 3 -0.74 50.42 13.20
C THR A 3 -1.73 49.87 12.17
N PRO A 4 -1.39 48.78 11.45
CA PRO A 4 -2.30 48.18 10.50
C PRO A 4 -3.58 47.73 11.21
N PRO A 5 -4.76 47.81 10.55
CA PRO A 5 -6.00 47.36 11.15
C PRO A 5 -5.93 45.84 11.38
N THR A 6 -6.46 45.37 12.52
CA THR A 6 -6.39 43.96 12.90
C THR A 6 -7.76 43.30 13.00
N VAL A 7 -7.80 41.99 12.84
CA VAL A 7 -9.01 41.15 12.95
C VAL A 7 -8.78 40.06 13.98
N ALA A 8 -9.74 39.89 14.90
CA ALA A 8 -9.70 38.84 15.91
C ALA A 8 -9.60 37.45 15.24
N ALA A 9 -8.65 36.63 15.70
CA ALA A 9 -8.27 35.39 15.02
C ALA A 9 -8.15 34.22 16.01
N GLY A 10 -9.24 33.96 16.74
CA GLY A 10 -9.36 32.83 17.67
C GLY A 10 -8.46 32.95 18.91
N ALA A 11 -7.81 31.85 19.26
CA ALA A 11 -7.01 31.73 20.49
C ALA A 11 -5.58 32.32 20.40
N LEU A 12 -5.12 32.76 19.23
CA LEU A 12 -3.80 33.38 19.04
C LEU A 12 -3.95 34.88 18.70
N ALA A 13 -2.81 35.56 18.50
CA ALA A 13 -2.77 37.00 18.22
C ALA A 13 -3.62 37.37 16.99
N PRO A 14 -4.35 38.50 16.99
CA PRO A 14 -5.13 38.98 15.85
C PRO A 14 -4.32 39.01 14.55
N TRP A 15 -4.98 38.80 13.41
CA TRP A 15 -4.35 38.99 12.10
C TRP A 15 -4.23 40.48 11.76
N GLU A 16 -3.14 40.86 11.13
CA GLU A 16 -3.01 42.17 10.49
C GLU A 16 -3.66 42.12 9.11
N ILE A 17 -4.43 43.14 8.76
CA ILE A 17 -5.01 43.28 7.42
C ILE A 17 -3.96 43.93 6.53
N ASP A 18 -3.58 43.24 5.47
CA ASP A 18 -2.75 43.77 4.38
C ASP A 18 -3.28 43.32 3.01
N ASN A 19 -2.74 43.92 1.94
CA ASN A 19 -3.03 43.53 0.57
C ASN A 19 -2.26 42.26 0.21
N LEU A 20 -2.90 41.39 -0.57
CA LEU A 20 -2.23 40.23 -1.14
C LEU A 20 -1.11 40.68 -2.09
N PRO A 21 0.03 39.95 -2.12
CA PRO A 21 1.08 40.20 -3.10
C PRO A 21 0.55 40.02 -4.53
N GLU A 22 1.12 40.78 -5.48
CA GLU A 22 0.72 40.65 -6.88
C GLU A 22 0.91 39.20 -7.37
N PRO A 23 -0.06 38.65 -8.12
CA PRO A 23 0.07 37.30 -8.65
C PRO A 23 1.29 37.25 -9.59
N PRO A 24 2.06 36.15 -9.56
CA PRO A 24 3.25 36.05 -10.38
C PRO A 24 2.86 36.12 -11.87
N ARG A 25 3.64 36.89 -12.64
CA ARG A 25 3.36 37.12 -14.07
C ARG A 25 3.40 35.82 -14.86
N SER A 26 2.43 35.65 -15.76
CA SER A 26 2.31 34.47 -16.61
C SER A 26 3.52 34.28 -17.54
N GLY A 27 3.88 33.02 -17.83
CA GLY A 27 4.94 32.68 -18.77
C GLY A 27 5.76 31.45 -18.39
N ARG A 28 6.69 31.05 -19.27
CA ARG A 28 7.57 29.87 -19.06
C ARG A 28 8.40 29.98 -17.78
N LYS A 29 8.80 31.20 -17.39
CA LYS A 29 9.54 31.45 -16.14
C LYS A 29 8.71 31.12 -14.89
N LEU A 30 7.40 31.38 -14.91
CA LEU A 30 6.50 31.00 -13.83
C LEU A 30 6.39 29.48 -13.72
N TRP A 31 6.14 28.80 -14.84
CA TRP A 31 6.05 27.33 -14.85
C TRP A 31 7.32 26.67 -14.32
N LEU A 32 8.50 27.14 -14.73
CA LEU A 32 9.79 26.66 -14.20
C LEU A 32 9.97 26.98 -12.71
N ALA A 33 9.54 28.18 -12.27
CA ALA A 33 9.59 28.58 -10.87
C ALA A 33 8.61 27.79 -9.98
N LEU A 34 7.50 27.28 -10.54
CA LEU A 34 6.51 26.43 -9.85
C LEU A 34 6.96 24.96 -9.73
N ILE A 35 7.87 24.50 -10.60
CA ILE A 35 8.35 23.11 -10.63
C ILE A 35 9.28 22.81 -9.44
N GLY A 36 10.32 23.61 -9.18
CA GLY A 36 11.21 23.43 -8.01
C GLY A 36 10.47 23.20 -6.67
N PRO A 37 9.48 24.03 -6.30
CA PRO A 37 8.53 23.81 -5.21
C PRO A 37 7.95 22.40 -5.14
N GLY A 38 7.28 21.99 -6.21
CA GLY A 38 6.58 20.72 -6.31
C GLY A 38 7.55 19.54 -6.35
N VAL A 39 8.75 19.73 -6.90
CA VAL A 39 9.82 18.73 -6.94
C VAL A 39 10.37 18.44 -5.55
N VAL A 40 10.56 19.47 -4.71
CA VAL A 40 10.99 19.26 -3.31
C VAL A 40 9.92 18.51 -2.53
N LEU A 41 8.66 18.93 -2.63
CA LEU A 41 7.53 18.29 -1.95
C LEU A 41 7.31 16.85 -2.44
N ALA A 42 7.29 16.63 -3.75
CA ALA A 42 7.21 15.28 -4.33
C ALA A 42 8.41 14.41 -3.92
N GLY A 43 9.61 14.99 -3.89
CA GLY A 43 10.80 14.31 -3.42
C GLY A 43 10.69 13.89 -1.95
N THR A 44 10.01 14.67 -1.09
CA THR A 44 9.82 14.33 0.33
C THR A 44 8.83 13.19 0.53
N SER A 45 7.80 13.09 -0.32
CA SER A 45 6.84 11.99 -0.26
C SER A 45 7.45 10.66 -0.75
N ILE A 46 8.26 10.71 -1.80
CA ILE A 46 8.89 9.53 -2.39
C ILE A 46 9.98 8.97 -1.45
N GLY A 47 9.84 7.74 -0.96
CA GLY A 47 10.90 7.02 -0.24
C GLY A 47 10.63 6.72 1.24
N THR A 48 9.40 6.96 1.70
CA THR A 48 8.93 6.56 3.04
C THR A 48 8.05 5.29 2.94
N GLY A 49 7.05 5.13 3.80
CA GLY A 49 6.17 3.94 3.88
C GLY A 49 5.37 3.62 2.61
N GLU A 50 5.19 4.57 1.68
CA GLU A 50 4.53 4.38 0.38
C GLU A 50 5.12 3.23 -0.44
N TRP A 51 6.46 3.04 -0.35
CA TRP A 51 7.18 1.96 -1.03
C TRP A 51 6.93 0.58 -0.44
N LEU A 52 6.38 0.51 0.77
CA LEU A 52 6.03 -0.75 1.39
C LEU A 52 4.56 -1.10 1.10
N PHE A 53 3.64 -0.20 1.40
CA PHE A 53 2.21 -0.51 1.30
C PHE A 53 1.71 -0.58 -0.15
N GLY A 54 2.21 0.26 -1.06
CA GLY A 54 1.79 0.22 -2.47
C GLY A 54 2.06 -1.13 -3.14
N PRO A 55 3.32 -1.62 -3.13
CA PRO A 55 3.67 -2.95 -3.63
C PRO A 55 2.97 -4.08 -2.88
N VAL A 56 2.80 -3.97 -1.56
CA VAL A 56 2.14 -5.02 -0.78
C VAL A 56 0.65 -5.12 -1.10
N VAL A 57 -0.06 -3.99 -1.23
CA VAL A 57 -1.48 -3.97 -1.62
C VAL A 57 -1.66 -4.46 -3.05
N SER A 58 -0.86 -3.95 -4.00
CA SER A 58 -0.93 -4.38 -5.40
C SER A 58 -0.56 -5.85 -5.59
N ALA A 59 0.43 -6.38 -4.85
CA ALA A 59 0.77 -7.81 -4.88
C ALA A 59 -0.30 -8.68 -4.21
N GLN A 60 -1.02 -8.16 -3.20
CA GLN A 60 -2.04 -8.94 -2.50
C GLN A 60 -3.41 -8.93 -3.17
N TYR A 61 -3.77 -7.81 -3.79
CA TYR A 61 -5.12 -7.47 -4.25
C TYR A 61 -5.18 -7.06 -5.73
N GLY A 62 -4.05 -6.97 -6.41
CA GLY A 62 -3.98 -6.43 -7.77
C GLY A 62 -4.33 -4.93 -7.81
N ALA A 63 -4.70 -4.45 -8.99
CA ALA A 63 -5.08 -3.06 -9.22
C ALA A 63 -6.53 -2.72 -8.78
N SER A 64 -7.32 -3.74 -8.42
CA SER A 64 -8.75 -3.58 -8.11
C SER A 64 -9.07 -2.61 -6.97
N LEU A 65 -8.14 -2.37 -6.05
CA LEU A 65 -8.30 -1.41 -4.94
C LEU A 65 -7.77 -0.01 -5.26
N PHE A 66 -7.25 0.25 -6.46
CA PHE A 66 -6.64 1.53 -6.81
C PHE A 66 -7.66 2.67 -6.92
N TRP A 67 -8.95 2.38 -7.10
CA TRP A 67 -10.00 3.40 -7.01
C TRP A 67 -10.06 4.07 -5.62
N LEU A 68 -9.70 3.35 -4.55
CA LEU A 68 -9.58 3.95 -3.21
C LEU A 68 -8.40 4.92 -3.15
N ALA A 69 -7.28 4.60 -3.80
CA ALA A 69 -6.16 5.51 -3.96
C ALA A 69 -6.54 6.72 -4.83
N MET A 70 -7.31 6.53 -5.91
CA MET A 70 -7.83 7.63 -6.74
C MET A 70 -8.63 8.62 -5.90
N ILE A 71 -9.59 8.13 -5.11
CA ILE A 71 -10.39 8.97 -4.21
C ILE A 71 -9.47 9.73 -3.24
N SER A 72 -8.50 9.04 -2.63
CA SER A 72 -7.55 9.67 -1.72
C SER A 72 -6.75 10.78 -2.39
N ILE A 73 -6.17 10.51 -3.57
CA ILE A 73 -5.37 11.47 -4.34
C ILE A 73 -6.19 12.71 -4.70
N VAL A 74 -7.43 12.51 -5.16
CA VAL A 74 -8.34 13.63 -5.51
C VAL A 74 -8.69 14.45 -4.27
N LEU A 75 -9.11 13.81 -3.19
CA LEU A 75 -9.48 14.50 -1.93
C LEU A 75 -8.28 15.24 -1.33
N GLN A 76 -7.09 14.63 -1.35
CA GLN A 76 -5.86 15.27 -0.90
C GLN A 76 -5.46 16.44 -1.80
N GLY A 77 -5.66 16.33 -3.11
CA GLY A 77 -5.48 17.46 -4.04
C GLY A 77 -6.32 18.67 -3.63
N PHE A 78 -7.61 18.45 -3.31
CA PHE A 78 -8.47 19.51 -2.79
C PHE A 78 -8.01 20.02 -1.42
N ALA A 79 -7.67 19.13 -0.49
CA ALA A 79 -7.19 19.52 0.84
C ALA A 79 -5.92 20.37 0.78
N ASN A 80 -4.94 19.96 -0.03
CA ASN A 80 -3.68 20.67 -0.22
C ASN A 80 -3.89 22.05 -0.85
N LEU A 81 -4.81 22.18 -1.82
CA LEU A 81 -5.21 23.48 -2.36
C LEU A 81 -5.83 24.38 -1.28
N MET A 82 -6.66 23.83 -0.39
CA MET A 82 -7.25 24.58 0.71
C MET A 82 -6.20 25.02 1.74
N PHE A 83 -5.25 24.15 2.07
CA PHE A 83 -4.15 24.46 2.99
C PHE A 83 -3.24 25.57 2.44
N MET A 84 -2.94 25.55 1.15
CA MET A 84 -2.18 26.63 0.51
C MET A 84 -2.97 27.94 0.48
N ARG A 85 -4.27 27.90 0.13
CA ARG A 85 -5.12 29.10 0.16
C ARG A 85 -5.18 29.73 1.54
N TYR A 86 -5.29 28.91 2.59
CA TYR A 86 -5.25 29.39 3.96
C TYR A 86 -3.95 30.15 4.26
N ALA A 87 -2.79 29.58 3.91
CA ALA A 87 -1.51 30.28 4.08
C ALA A 87 -1.41 31.56 3.25
N ILE A 88 -2.02 31.58 2.07
CA ILE A 88 -2.07 32.78 1.23
C ILE A 88 -2.88 33.90 1.92
N TYR A 89 -4.04 33.56 2.48
CA TYR A 89 -4.94 34.57 3.08
C TYR A 89 -4.58 34.98 4.50
N CYS A 90 -4.07 34.07 5.32
CA CYS A 90 -3.82 34.33 6.75
C CYS A 90 -2.34 34.60 7.04
N GLY A 91 -1.47 34.45 6.04
CA GLY A 91 -0.03 34.60 6.21
C GLY A 91 0.62 33.55 7.10
N GLU A 92 -0.10 32.50 7.47
CA GLU A 92 0.37 31.48 8.38
C GLU A 92 0.06 30.05 7.93
N PRO A 93 0.89 29.08 8.32
CA PRO A 93 0.64 27.70 7.95
C PRO A 93 -0.66 27.18 8.55
N MET A 94 -1.27 26.21 7.88
CA MET A 94 -2.51 25.56 8.34
C MET A 94 -2.37 24.99 9.75
N ASN A 95 -1.19 24.45 10.11
CA ASN A 95 -0.95 23.96 11.47
C ASN A 95 -1.13 25.05 12.52
N VAL A 96 -0.66 26.28 12.26
CA VAL A 96 -0.85 27.44 13.15
C VAL A 96 -2.33 27.84 13.18
N GLY A 97 -3.00 27.80 12.04
CA GLY A 97 -4.45 28.03 11.96
C GLY A 97 -5.27 27.09 12.83
N ILE A 98 -4.92 25.81 12.85
CA ILE A 98 -5.58 24.82 13.70
C ILE A 98 -5.41 25.20 15.18
N LEU A 99 -4.23 25.65 15.60
CA LEU A 99 -3.98 26.09 16.98
C LEU A 99 -4.88 27.26 17.44
N ARG A 100 -5.41 28.06 16.51
CA ARG A 100 -6.34 29.15 16.81
C ARG A 100 -7.75 28.67 17.15
N THR A 101 -8.10 27.45 16.74
CA THR A 101 -9.44 26.89 16.92
C THR A 101 -9.61 26.26 18.30
N TRP A 102 -10.85 26.18 18.77
CA TRP A 102 -11.18 25.36 19.93
C TRP A 102 -10.80 23.89 19.66
N PRO A 103 -10.22 23.13 20.62
CA PRO A 103 -10.08 23.38 22.07
C PRO A 103 -8.93 24.30 22.51
N GLY A 104 -8.17 24.88 21.58
CA GLY A 104 -7.09 25.81 21.84
C GLY A 104 -5.70 25.22 21.60
N PRO A 105 -4.65 26.06 21.65
CA PRO A 105 -3.33 25.72 21.12
C PRO A 105 -2.67 24.54 21.85
N MET A 106 -2.74 24.48 23.18
CA MET A 106 -2.10 23.40 23.95
C MET A 106 -2.71 22.03 23.66
N ALA A 107 -4.03 21.95 23.52
CA ALA A 107 -4.71 20.70 23.21
C ALA A 107 -4.34 20.21 21.80
N TRP A 108 -4.27 21.11 20.82
CA TRP A 108 -3.83 20.77 19.47
C TRP A 108 -2.35 20.37 19.40
N ILE A 109 -1.46 21.05 20.13
CA ILE A 109 -0.05 20.67 20.23
C ILE A 109 0.09 19.25 20.79
N ILE A 110 -0.64 18.92 21.86
CA ILE A 110 -0.64 17.56 22.42
C ILE A 110 -1.17 16.57 21.39
N PHE A 111 -2.28 16.88 20.72
CA PHE A 111 -2.87 16.01 19.70
C PHE A 111 -1.88 15.72 18.56
N PHE A 112 -1.26 16.75 17.97
CA PHE A 112 -0.27 16.57 16.92
C PHE A 112 0.98 15.85 17.42
N GLY A 113 1.45 16.17 18.63
CA GLY A 113 2.58 15.51 19.26
C GLY A 113 2.34 14.01 19.46
N VAL A 114 1.13 13.60 19.84
CA VAL A 114 0.74 12.18 19.96
C VAL A 114 0.68 11.52 18.59
N LEU A 115 0.11 12.17 17.57
CA LEU A 115 0.03 11.63 16.22
C LEU A 115 1.40 11.46 15.57
N ASP A 116 2.34 12.38 15.83
CA ASP A 116 3.65 12.42 15.19
C ASP A 116 4.77 11.83 16.07
N VAL A 117 4.46 11.27 17.24
CA VAL A 117 5.46 10.72 18.17
C VAL A 117 6.31 9.62 17.52
N ALA A 118 5.74 8.87 16.58
CA ALA A 118 6.45 7.83 15.85
C ALA A 118 7.55 8.40 14.92
N SER A 119 7.40 9.64 14.46
CA SER A 119 8.34 10.32 13.56
C SER A 119 9.64 10.72 14.25
N PHE A 120 9.70 10.74 15.60
CA PHE A 120 10.96 10.94 16.34
C PHE A 120 11.97 9.82 16.11
N PHE A 121 11.49 8.61 15.86
CA PHE A 121 12.37 7.47 15.63
C PHE A 121 12.86 7.47 14.18
N PRO A 122 14.14 7.16 13.91
CA PRO A 122 14.72 7.21 12.56
C PRO A 122 14.30 6.00 11.70
N TYR A 123 12.99 5.72 11.63
CA TYR A 123 12.44 4.55 10.95
C TYR A 123 12.77 4.55 9.45
N ASN A 124 12.88 5.72 8.82
CA ASN A 124 13.27 5.85 7.41
C ASN A 124 14.70 5.34 7.16
N ALA A 125 15.63 5.62 8.08
CA ALA A 125 17.00 5.10 7.98
C ALA A 125 17.01 3.57 8.17
N SER A 126 16.20 3.05 9.09
CA SER A 126 16.02 1.60 9.28
C SER A 126 15.43 0.94 8.04
N ASN A 127 14.42 1.56 7.40
CA ASN A 127 13.78 1.03 6.19
C ASN A 127 14.73 1.07 4.98
N ALA A 128 15.65 2.04 4.92
CA ALA A 128 16.68 2.11 3.88
C ALA A 128 17.81 1.07 4.09
N ALA A 129 18.06 0.66 5.34
CA ALA A 129 19.11 -0.30 5.66
C ALA A 129 18.81 -1.72 5.13
N VAL A 130 17.55 -2.14 5.10
CA VAL A 130 17.15 -3.47 4.62
C VAL A 130 17.47 -3.69 3.13
N PRO A 131 17.05 -2.84 2.18
CA PRO A 131 17.40 -3.01 0.78
C PRO A 131 18.90 -2.82 0.53
N LEU A 132 19.59 -1.96 1.30
CA LEU A 132 21.05 -1.82 1.20
C LEU A 132 21.77 -3.10 1.66
N ALA A 133 21.34 -3.68 2.79
CA ALA A 133 21.85 -4.97 3.26
C ALA A 133 21.57 -6.07 2.23
N ALA A 134 20.37 -6.09 1.63
CA ALA A 134 20.03 -7.04 0.59
C ALA A 134 20.92 -6.89 -0.64
N ALA A 135 21.26 -5.66 -1.04
CA ALA A 135 22.19 -5.40 -2.14
C ALA A 135 23.60 -5.91 -1.85
N PHE A 136 24.10 -5.78 -0.61
CA PHE A 136 25.41 -6.33 -0.23
C PHE A 136 25.41 -7.85 -0.11
N LEU A 137 24.33 -8.44 0.39
CA LEU A 137 24.23 -9.89 0.60
C LEU A 137 23.83 -10.65 -0.66
N GLY A 138 23.25 -10.00 -1.67
CA GLY A 138 22.63 -10.64 -2.83
C GLY A 138 21.39 -11.48 -2.49
N ARG A 139 20.85 -11.34 -1.27
CA ARG A 139 19.65 -12.02 -0.74
C ARG A 139 18.99 -11.16 0.32
N LEU A 140 17.71 -11.40 0.62
CA LEU A 140 17.05 -10.72 1.73
C LEU A 140 17.74 -11.03 3.07
N PRO A 141 17.87 -10.04 3.99
CA PRO A 141 18.43 -10.27 5.32
C PRO A 141 17.61 -11.29 6.13
N ARG A 142 18.32 -12.17 6.83
CA ARG A 142 17.79 -13.19 7.74
C ARG A 142 18.00 -12.77 9.20
N PRO A 143 17.41 -13.46 10.19
CA PRO A 143 17.62 -13.13 11.60
C PRO A 143 19.10 -13.05 12.03
N GLU A 144 19.97 -13.83 11.39
CA GLU A 144 21.43 -13.81 11.57
C GLU A 144 22.09 -12.51 11.10
N ASP A 145 21.54 -11.84 10.08
CA ASP A 145 22.09 -10.59 9.51
C ASP A 145 21.61 -9.34 10.27
N MET A 146 20.85 -9.50 11.35
CA MET A 146 20.22 -8.40 12.09
C MET A 146 21.24 -7.37 12.58
N LEU A 147 22.45 -7.80 12.92
CA LEU A 147 23.52 -6.89 13.33
C LEU A 147 23.98 -5.98 12.18
N LEU A 148 24.11 -6.53 10.97
CA LEU A 148 24.45 -5.76 9.76
C LEU A 148 23.36 -4.73 9.47
N VAL A 149 22.10 -5.14 9.47
CA VAL A 149 20.97 -4.24 9.19
C VAL A 149 20.92 -3.10 10.20
N ARG A 150 21.09 -3.39 11.50
CA ARG A 150 21.14 -2.37 12.55
C ARG A 150 22.32 -1.42 12.38
N GLY A 151 23.51 -1.95 12.09
CA GLY A 151 24.72 -1.16 11.85
C GLY A 151 24.56 -0.22 10.65
N LEU A 152 24.01 -0.72 9.54
CA LEU A 152 23.71 0.09 8.35
C LEU A 152 22.65 1.15 8.65
N GLY A 153 21.62 0.83 9.43
CA GLY A 153 20.60 1.82 9.83
C GLY A 153 21.19 2.98 10.62
N ILE A 154 22.06 2.69 11.59
CA ILE A 154 22.78 3.72 12.36
C ILE A 154 23.71 4.52 11.44
N ALA A 155 24.46 3.85 10.56
CA ALA A 155 25.37 4.52 9.63
C ALA A 155 24.63 5.46 8.68
N ILE A 156 23.52 5.02 8.07
CA ILE A 156 22.68 5.85 7.20
C ILE A 156 22.14 7.05 7.98
N PHE A 157 21.64 6.84 9.20
CA PHE A 157 21.15 7.92 10.06
C PHE A 157 22.24 8.96 10.33
N LEU A 158 23.46 8.53 10.70
CA LEU A 158 24.58 9.45 10.95
C LEU A 158 25.02 10.17 9.67
N LEU A 159 25.03 9.48 8.53
CA LEU A 159 25.39 10.05 7.23
C LEU A 159 24.41 11.13 6.77
N CYS A 160 23.13 11.05 7.16
CA CYS A 160 22.15 12.11 6.86
C CYS A 160 22.54 13.47 7.45
N PHE A 161 23.36 13.53 8.50
CA PHE A 161 23.84 14.79 9.06
C PHE A 161 24.99 15.43 8.27
N VAL A 162 25.73 14.65 7.47
CA VAL A 162 26.87 15.18 6.70
C VAL A 162 26.44 16.28 5.73
N PRO A 163 25.40 16.11 4.89
CA PRO A 163 24.83 17.20 4.09
C PRO A 163 24.47 18.45 4.89
N LEU A 164 23.93 18.29 6.11
CA LEU A 164 23.49 19.40 6.95
C LEU A 164 24.67 20.22 7.50
N LEU A 165 25.82 19.57 7.75
CA LEU A 165 27.02 20.23 8.28
C LEU A 165 27.81 21.01 7.23
N PHE A 166 27.85 20.54 5.98
CA PHE A 166 28.68 21.12 4.92
C PHE A 166 27.89 21.89 3.85
N GLY A 167 26.56 21.77 3.84
CA GLY A 167 25.70 22.41 2.85
C GLY A 167 25.50 23.90 3.15
N GLY A 168 26.42 24.76 2.68
CA GLY A 168 26.44 26.20 3.01
C GLY A 168 25.08 26.92 2.96
N THR A 169 24.16 26.50 2.08
CA THR A 169 22.72 26.81 2.21
C THR A 169 21.93 25.51 2.15
N VAL A 170 21.52 25.02 3.32
CA VAL A 170 20.81 23.75 3.50
C VAL A 170 19.69 23.59 2.47
N TYR A 171 18.88 24.64 2.25
CA TYR A 171 17.77 24.62 1.29
C TYR A 171 18.20 24.30 -0.16
N ARG A 172 19.24 24.99 -0.67
CA ARG A 172 19.70 24.79 -2.06
C ARG A 172 20.32 23.42 -2.27
N MET A 173 20.96 22.87 -1.24
CA MET A 173 21.48 21.51 -1.29
C MET A 173 20.36 20.48 -1.30
N LEU A 174 19.38 20.63 -0.39
CA LEU A 174 18.20 19.76 -0.33
C LEU A 174 17.44 19.79 -1.66
N GLU A 175 17.20 20.96 -2.24
CA GLU A 175 16.52 21.08 -3.53
C GLU A 175 17.22 20.28 -4.64
N LYS A 176 18.54 20.39 -4.75
CA LYS A 176 19.33 19.64 -5.74
C LYS A 176 19.29 18.13 -5.50
N ILE A 177 19.46 17.70 -4.25
CA ILE A 177 19.43 16.28 -3.89
C ILE A 177 18.05 15.68 -4.17
N MET A 178 16.98 16.38 -3.80
CA MET A 178 15.61 15.92 -3.98
C MET A 178 15.21 15.90 -5.44
N ALA A 179 15.62 16.90 -6.22
CA ALA A 179 15.45 16.90 -7.67
C ALA A 179 16.21 15.75 -8.34
N ALA A 180 17.47 15.52 -7.97
CA ALA A 180 18.27 14.41 -8.50
C ALA A 180 17.63 13.05 -8.16
N LYS A 181 17.23 12.86 -6.90
CA LYS A 181 16.50 11.68 -6.44
C LYS A 181 15.22 11.46 -7.25
N LEU A 182 14.41 12.49 -7.43
CA LEU A 182 13.16 12.41 -8.18
C LEU A 182 13.40 11.93 -9.62
N VAL A 183 14.36 12.55 -10.31
CA VAL A 183 14.71 12.19 -11.70
C VAL A 183 15.23 10.76 -11.78
N VAL A 184 16.13 10.36 -10.88
CA VAL A 184 16.68 9.00 -10.87
C VAL A 184 15.61 7.95 -10.59
N VAL A 185 14.80 8.16 -9.55
CA VAL A 185 13.78 7.20 -9.12
C VAL A 185 12.66 7.09 -10.16
N LEU A 186 12.06 8.21 -10.56
CA LEU A 186 10.98 8.18 -11.56
C LEU A 186 11.48 7.75 -12.93
N GLY A 187 12.68 8.16 -13.32
CA GLY A 187 13.32 7.72 -14.56
C GLY A 187 13.55 6.21 -14.58
N TYR A 188 14.14 5.67 -13.53
CA TYR A 188 14.34 4.22 -13.38
C TYR A 188 13.02 3.45 -13.40
N LEU A 189 12.03 3.87 -12.59
CA LEU A 189 10.72 3.22 -12.56
C LEU A 189 10.01 3.29 -13.91
N SER A 190 10.12 4.40 -14.64
CA SER A 190 9.54 4.54 -15.98
C SER A 190 10.19 3.58 -16.98
N ILE A 191 11.52 3.45 -16.93
CA ILE A 191 12.25 2.50 -17.78
C ILE A 191 11.80 1.06 -17.47
N ILE A 192 11.74 0.68 -16.20
CA ILE A 192 11.26 -0.66 -15.79
C ILE A 192 9.81 -0.87 -16.22
N ALA A 193 8.94 0.11 -16.02
CA ALA A 193 7.54 0.03 -16.42
C ALA A 193 7.40 -0.21 -17.94
N VAL A 194 8.12 0.54 -18.77
CA VAL A 194 8.04 0.43 -20.23
C VAL A 194 8.68 -0.85 -20.76
N THR A 195 9.74 -1.34 -20.12
CA THR A 195 10.53 -2.48 -20.65
C THR A 195 10.14 -3.83 -20.07
N MET A 196 9.59 -3.88 -18.86
CA MET A 196 9.33 -5.13 -18.14
C MET A 196 7.84 -5.42 -17.88
N VAL A 197 6.95 -4.43 -17.97
CA VAL A 197 5.52 -4.62 -17.71
C VAL A 197 4.79 -4.93 -19.00
N SER A 198 3.95 -5.97 -18.98
CA SER A 198 3.13 -6.35 -20.13
C SER A 198 1.97 -5.37 -20.32
N ALA A 199 1.53 -5.19 -21.57
CA ALA A 199 0.41 -4.30 -21.89
C ALA A 199 -0.90 -4.62 -21.14
N PRO A 200 -1.29 -5.91 -20.94
CA PRO A 200 -2.47 -6.24 -20.14
C PRO A 200 -2.37 -5.74 -18.70
N VAL A 201 -1.24 -5.98 -18.02
CA VAL A 201 -1.02 -5.54 -16.63
C VAL A 201 -1.04 -4.02 -16.52
N PHE A 202 -0.47 -3.31 -17.50
CA PHE A 202 -0.56 -1.85 -17.54
C PHE A 202 -2.01 -1.36 -17.62
N TRP A 203 -2.85 -2.02 -18.42
CA TRP A 203 -4.27 -1.70 -18.50
C TRP A 203 -5.07 -2.10 -17.27
N ASP A 204 -4.75 -3.19 -16.60
CA ASP A 204 -5.37 -3.53 -15.32
C ASP A 204 -5.07 -2.45 -14.27
N VAL A 205 -3.84 -1.91 -14.25
CA VAL A 205 -3.46 -0.81 -13.36
C VAL A 205 -4.25 0.46 -13.66
N VAL A 206 -4.30 0.87 -14.93
CA VAL A 206 -5.01 2.10 -15.34
C VAL A 206 -6.50 1.99 -15.08
N THR A 207 -7.13 0.87 -15.44
CA THR A 207 -8.56 0.65 -15.22
C THR A 207 -8.89 0.49 -13.74
N GLY A 208 -8.00 -0.09 -12.94
CA GLY A 208 -8.16 -0.24 -11.49
C GLY A 208 -8.41 1.06 -10.73
N PHE A 209 -7.87 2.19 -11.21
CA PHE A 209 -8.16 3.51 -10.64
C PHE A 209 -9.62 3.97 -10.84
N PHE A 210 -10.35 3.34 -11.75
CA PHE A 210 -11.75 3.66 -12.09
C PHE A 210 -12.73 2.51 -11.77
N SER A 211 -12.24 1.39 -11.22
CA SER A 211 -13.06 0.23 -10.82
C SER A 211 -13.79 0.46 -9.50
N PHE A 212 -14.62 1.50 -9.44
CA PHE A 212 -15.30 1.94 -8.22
C PHE A 212 -16.16 0.83 -7.61
N GLY A 213 -15.93 0.58 -6.31
CA GLY A 213 -16.65 -0.45 -5.56
C GLY A 213 -16.11 -1.87 -5.78
N THR A 214 -15.18 -2.12 -6.70
CA THR A 214 -14.62 -3.46 -6.90
C THR A 214 -13.68 -3.84 -5.75
N VAL A 215 -13.84 -5.07 -5.26
CA VAL A 215 -13.01 -5.68 -4.21
C VAL A 215 -12.62 -7.10 -4.63
N PRO A 216 -11.34 -7.49 -4.48
CA PRO A 216 -10.87 -8.82 -4.80
C PRO A 216 -11.00 -9.74 -3.57
N LEU A 217 -11.69 -10.86 -3.73
CA LEU A 217 -11.78 -11.92 -2.74
C LEU A 217 -10.86 -13.07 -3.13
N ARG A 218 -10.07 -13.55 -2.16
CA ARG A 218 -9.30 -14.77 -2.34
C ARG A 218 -10.18 -15.99 -2.09
N PRO A 219 -10.01 -17.05 -2.89
CA PRO A 219 -10.62 -18.34 -2.62
C PRO A 219 -9.97 -18.98 -1.39
N ASP A 220 -10.58 -20.04 -0.87
CA ASP A 220 -10.05 -20.74 0.30
C ASP A 220 -8.73 -21.45 -0.04
N THR A 221 -8.64 -22.07 -1.21
CA THR A 221 -7.41 -22.62 -1.76
C THR A 221 -7.11 -21.96 -3.10
N LEU A 222 -5.91 -21.40 -3.23
CA LEU A 222 -5.32 -21.02 -4.51
C LEU A 222 -3.90 -21.58 -4.57
N ILE A 223 -3.65 -22.48 -5.50
CA ILE A 223 -2.31 -23.02 -5.79
C ILE A 223 -2.05 -22.78 -7.27
N VAL A 224 -0.91 -22.18 -7.60
CA VAL A 224 -0.51 -21.84 -8.96
C VAL A 224 0.97 -22.16 -9.09
N ASP A 225 1.28 -23.29 -9.71
CA ASP A 225 2.65 -23.81 -9.82
C ASP A 225 3.34 -23.87 -8.43
N ARG A 226 4.32 -23.01 -8.18
CA ARG A 226 5.04 -22.91 -6.90
C ARG A 226 4.41 -21.97 -5.87
N HIS A 227 3.43 -21.15 -6.26
CA HIS A 227 2.85 -20.10 -5.44
C HIS A 227 1.53 -20.58 -4.84
N PHE A 228 1.26 -20.26 -3.57
CA PHE A 228 0.03 -20.71 -2.94
C PHE A 228 -0.48 -19.79 -1.84
N SER A 229 -1.79 -19.86 -1.62
CA SER A 229 -2.56 -19.26 -0.54
C SER A 229 -3.64 -20.26 -0.15
N VAL A 230 -3.49 -20.94 0.97
CA VAL A 230 -4.41 -21.99 1.42
C VAL A 230 -4.91 -21.67 2.82
N ARG A 231 -6.23 -21.59 2.95
CA ARG A 231 -6.98 -21.41 4.18
C ARG A 231 -7.59 -22.75 4.59
N ARG A 232 -7.43 -23.12 5.85
CA ARG A 232 -8.16 -24.22 6.49
C ARG A 232 -8.65 -23.80 7.85
N VAL A 233 -9.73 -24.42 8.30
CA VAL A 233 -10.21 -24.28 9.68
C VAL A 233 -9.94 -25.60 10.39
N VAL A 234 -9.20 -25.54 11.49
CA VAL A 234 -8.80 -26.70 12.29
C VAL A 234 -8.98 -26.35 13.76
N ASP A 235 -9.73 -27.17 14.50
CA ASP A 235 -10.06 -26.96 15.92
C ASP A 235 -10.62 -25.56 16.25
N GLY A 236 -11.41 -24.99 15.32
CA GLY A 236 -11.98 -23.65 15.45
C GLY A 236 -10.98 -22.50 15.24
N ALA A 237 -9.73 -22.80 14.89
CA ALA A 237 -8.73 -21.83 14.45
C ALA A 237 -8.64 -21.79 12.92
N GLU A 238 -8.54 -20.59 12.35
CA GLU A 238 -8.28 -20.43 10.91
C GLU A 238 -6.75 -20.43 10.67
N VAL A 239 -6.29 -21.37 9.86
CA VAL A 239 -4.91 -21.55 9.43
C VAL A 239 -4.81 -21.06 7.98
N LEU A 240 -4.14 -19.93 7.76
CA LEU A 240 -3.91 -19.35 6.43
C LEU A 240 -2.41 -19.38 6.13
N ALA A 241 -2.02 -20.29 5.23
CA ALA A 241 -0.65 -20.40 4.73
C ALA A 241 -0.53 -19.68 3.38
N LYS A 242 0.41 -18.73 3.28
CA LYS A 242 0.73 -18.04 2.03
C LYS A 242 2.22 -18.16 1.78
N GLY A 243 2.61 -18.66 0.62
CA GLY A 243 4.01 -18.91 0.37
C GLY A 243 4.37 -19.19 -1.07
N THR A 244 5.64 -19.46 -1.26
CA THR A 244 6.25 -19.84 -2.53
C THR A 244 7.34 -20.86 -2.27
N TRP A 245 7.36 -21.91 -3.08
CA TRP A 245 8.47 -22.86 -3.11
C TRP A 245 9.65 -22.30 -3.89
N GLU A 246 10.82 -22.31 -3.27
CA GLU A 246 12.07 -21.82 -3.86
C GLU A 246 12.66 -22.84 -4.83
N ARG A 247 13.14 -22.37 -5.99
CA ARG A 247 13.64 -23.24 -7.05
C ARG A 247 14.99 -23.90 -6.74
N LYS A 248 15.76 -23.34 -5.79
CA LYS A 248 17.16 -23.70 -5.61
C LYS A 248 17.40 -24.76 -4.53
N ASP A 249 16.58 -24.77 -3.48
CA ASP A 249 16.87 -25.53 -2.26
C ASP A 249 15.64 -26.22 -1.67
N ASP A 250 14.56 -26.34 -2.45
CA ASP A 250 13.30 -26.99 -2.03
C ASP A 250 12.72 -26.37 -0.74
N SER A 251 13.17 -25.17 -0.38
CA SER A 251 12.69 -24.44 0.79
C SER A 251 11.40 -23.70 0.47
N VAL A 252 10.62 -23.43 1.51
CA VAL A 252 9.40 -22.64 1.39
C VAL A 252 9.59 -21.28 2.04
N THR A 253 9.34 -20.22 1.27
CA THR A 253 9.31 -18.85 1.79
C THR A 253 7.87 -18.41 1.91
N GLY A 254 7.45 -17.98 3.09
CA GLY A 254 6.07 -17.54 3.28
C GLY A 254 5.72 -17.17 4.71
N GLU A 255 4.47 -16.78 4.88
CA GLU A 255 3.85 -16.53 6.18
C GLU A 255 2.77 -17.56 6.48
N LEU A 256 2.69 -17.97 7.74
CA LEU A 256 1.58 -18.71 8.28
C LEU A 256 0.82 -17.81 9.23
N GLN A 257 -0.49 -17.69 9.05
CA GLN A 257 -1.34 -16.85 9.87
C GLN A 257 -2.37 -17.72 10.57
N ILE A 258 -2.40 -17.61 11.89
CA ILE A 258 -3.34 -18.34 12.73
C ILE A 258 -4.30 -17.32 13.33
N ILE A 259 -5.60 -17.52 13.13
CA ILE A 259 -6.65 -16.69 13.72
C ILE A 259 -7.40 -17.52 14.76
N ARG A 260 -7.25 -17.17 16.03
CA ARG A 260 -7.94 -17.82 17.17
C ARG A 260 -8.84 -16.79 17.84
N GLY A 261 -10.15 -17.03 17.86
CA GLY A 261 -11.10 -16.13 18.52
C GLY A 261 -10.97 -14.65 18.11
N GLY A 262 -10.65 -14.38 16.83
CA GLY A 262 -10.43 -13.04 16.29
C GLY A 262 -9.00 -12.47 16.45
N THR A 263 -8.12 -13.12 17.21
CA THR A 263 -6.72 -12.70 17.33
C THR A 263 -5.87 -13.34 16.23
N ARG A 264 -5.27 -12.51 15.37
CA ARG A 264 -4.40 -12.95 14.27
C ARG A 264 -2.93 -12.95 14.71
N SER A 265 -2.31 -14.13 14.70
CA SER A 265 -0.88 -14.31 14.95
C SER A 265 -0.16 -14.67 13.65
N LYS A 266 1.02 -14.08 13.41
CA LYS A 266 1.85 -14.37 12.25
C LYS A 266 3.07 -15.20 12.65
N PHE A 267 3.34 -16.24 11.89
CA PHE A 267 4.47 -17.15 12.04
C PHE A 267 5.21 -17.28 10.70
N ASN A 268 6.48 -17.67 10.77
CA ASN A 268 7.23 -18.03 9.58
C ASN A 268 6.75 -19.41 9.09
N LEU A 269 6.39 -19.51 7.81
CA LEU A 269 5.83 -20.74 7.26
C LEU A 269 6.80 -21.94 7.32
N ALA A 270 8.11 -21.69 7.26
CA ALA A 270 9.13 -22.71 7.37
C ALA A 270 9.36 -23.20 8.82
N ASN A 271 8.89 -22.45 9.82
CA ASN A 271 9.14 -22.76 11.23
C ASN A 271 7.83 -23.01 11.98
N ALA A 272 7.62 -24.25 12.41
CA ALA A 272 6.45 -24.67 13.18
C ALA A 272 6.47 -24.25 14.67
N ASN A 273 7.52 -23.57 15.11
CA ASN A 273 7.73 -23.28 16.51
C ASN A 273 6.58 -22.42 17.06
N LYS A 274 5.90 -22.91 18.10
CA LYS A 274 4.74 -22.31 18.79
C LYS A 274 3.35 -22.59 18.17
N LEU A 275 3.25 -23.49 17.20
CA LEU A 275 1.96 -24.02 16.72
C LEU A 275 1.46 -25.15 17.65
N SER A 276 0.14 -25.34 17.70
CA SER A 276 -0.43 -26.57 18.26
C SER A 276 -0.15 -27.77 17.35
N GLU A 277 -0.37 -28.99 17.84
CA GLU A 277 -0.19 -30.21 17.04
C GLU A 277 -1.08 -30.22 15.80
N ALA A 278 -2.37 -29.89 15.96
CA ALA A 278 -3.32 -29.82 14.86
C ALA A 278 -2.98 -28.72 13.84
N GLU A 279 -2.49 -27.56 14.29
CA GLU A 279 -2.03 -26.48 13.40
C GLU A 279 -0.74 -26.86 12.66
N SER A 280 0.18 -27.57 13.32
CA SER A 280 1.39 -28.07 12.70
C SER A 280 1.06 -29.10 11.62
N GLN A 281 0.16 -30.05 11.92
CA GLN A 281 -0.30 -31.03 10.96
C GLN A 281 -1.01 -30.37 9.77
N ALA A 282 -1.89 -29.41 10.02
CA ALA A 282 -2.54 -28.64 8.95
C ALA A 282 -1.53 -27.91 8.06
N ARG A 283 -0.47 -27.32 8.65
CA ARG A 283 0.62 -26.70 7.90
C ARG A 283 1.32 -27.74 7.02
N ASP A 284 1.68 -28.89 7.58
CA ASP A 284 2.42 -29.94 6.88
C ASP A 284 1.61 -30.53 5.72
N ASP A 285 0.31 -30.78 5.91
CA ASP A 285 -0.63 -31.21 4.86
C ASP A 285 -0.70 -30.18 3.72
N ILE A 286 -0.76 -28.88 4.06
CA ILE A 286 -0.77 -27.80 3.05
C ILE A 286 0.55 -27.79 2.27
N LEU A 287 1.69 -27.91 2.96
CA LEU A 287 2.99 -27.92 2.31
C LEU A 287 3.15 -29.13 1.39
N GLU A 288 2.78 -30.33 1.83
CA GLU A 288 2.80 -31.53 1.00
C GLU A 288 1.93 -31.36 -0.25
N ARG A 289 0.68 -30.88 -0.06
CA ARG A 289 -0.26 -30.64 -1.15
C ARG A 289 0.26 -29.63 -2.18
N THR A 290 0.83 -28.52 -1.71
CA THR A 290 1.33 -27.45 -2.60
C THR A 290 2.63 -27.86 -3.30
N LYS A 291 3.46 -28.69 -2.67
CA LYS A 291 4.69 -29.20 -3.27
C LYS A 291 4.42 -30.02 -4.54
N ALA A 292 3.29 -30.75 -4.59
CA ALA A 292 2.89 -31.52 -5.76
C ALA A 292 2.65 -30.67 -7.03
N PHE A 293 2.47 -29.35 -6.89
CA PHE A 293 2.25 -28.43 -8.03
C PHE A 293 3.55 -27.78 -8.54
N VAL A 294 4.67 -27.90 -7.82
CA VAL A 294 5.92 -27.22 -8.17
C VAL A 294 6.47 -27.72 -9.51
N GLY A 295 6.64 -26.80 -10.46
CA GLY A 295 7.17 -27.11 -11.80
C GLY A 295 6.14 -27.69 -12.76
N THR A 296 4.89 -27.84 -12.34
CA THR A 296 3.82 -28.44 -13.15
C THR A 296 3.14 -27.44 -14.07
N LYS A 297 3.23 -26.13 -13.77
CA LYS A 297 2.41 -25.07 -14.40
C LYS A 297 0.90 -25.32 -14.31
N ARG A 298 0.46 -26.06 -13.29
CA ARG A 298 -0.97 -26.29 -13.02
C ARG A 298 -1.49 -25.37 -11.95
N PHE A 299 -2.80 -25.15 -11.95
CA PHE A 299 -3.49 -24.45 -10.87
C PHE A 299 -4.51 -25.34 -10.17
N LEU A 300 -4.82 -24.97 -8.94
CA LEU A 300 -5.97 -25.46 -8.17
C LEU A 300 -6.63 -24.28 -7.48
N ILE A 301 -7.94 -24.14 -7.70
CA ILE A 301 -8.79 -23.16 -7.02
C ILE A 301 -9.86 -23.93 -6.26
N GLU A 302 -10.03 -23.65 -4.96
CA GLU A 302 -11.15 -24.14 -4.16
C GLU A 302 -11.79 -22.99 -3.39
N PHE A 303 -13.11 -22.86 -3.49
CA PHE A 303 -13.85 -21.88 -2.72
C PHE A 303 -15.19 -22.46 -2.27
N GLY A 304 -15.64 -22.05 -1.09
CA GLY A 304 -16.94 -22.44 -0.54
C GLY A 304 -17.90 -21.26 -0.38
N THR A 305 -19.20 -21.52 -0.52
CA THR A 305 -20.26 -20.56 -0.14
C THR A 305 -21.43 -21.35 0.45
N GLY A 306 -21.60 -21.25 1.78
CA GLY A 306 -22.59 -22.07 2.48
C GLY A 306 -22.19 -23.55 2.45
N THR A 307 -23.05 -24.39 1.87
CA THR A 307 -22.83 -25.83 1.70
C THR A 307 -22.13 -26.21 0.40
N ASP A 308 -22.02 -25.26 -0.54
CA ASP A 308 -21.47 -25.52 -1.85
C ASP A 308 -19.96 -25.28 -1.85
N VAL A 309 -19.22 -26.20 -2.48
CA VAL A 309 -17.78 -26.17 -2.67
C VAL A 309 -17.48 -26.38 -4.15
N TRP A 310 -16.70 -25.47 -4.72
CA TRP A 310 -16.22 -25.54 -6.09
C TRP A 310 -14.73 -25.83 -6.09
N ILE A 311 -14.31 -26.74 -6.96
CA ILE A 311 -12.91 -27.11 -7.17
C ILE A 311 -12.63 -27.02 -8.65
N ALA A 312 -11.64 -26.24 -9.07
CA ALA A 312 -11.19 -26.18 -10.45
C ALA A 312 -9.69 -26.40 -10.54
N GLU A 313 -9.29 -27.33 -11.40
CA GLU A 313 -7.88 -27.66 -11.65
C GLU A 313 -7.60 -27.69 -13.16
N GLY A 314 -6.41 -27.26 -13.54
CA GLY A 314 -6.08 -27.05 -14.94
C GLY A 314 -4.68 -26.52 -15.16
N ASP A 315 -4.45 -26.06 -16.38
CA ASP A 315 -3.15 -25.57 -16.83
C ASP A 315 -3.11 -24.04 -16.80
N VAL A 316 -1.93 -23.51 -16.49
CA VAL A 316 -1.66 -22.08 -16.53
C VAL A 316 -0.87 -21.77 -17.80
N ILE A 317 -1.52 -21.07 -18.72
CA ILE A 317 -0.95 -20.69 -20.01
C ILE A 317 -0.41 -19.26 -19.91
N ASN A 318 0.83 -19.07 -20.38
CA ASN A 318 1.52 -17.77 -20.39
C ASN A 318 1.53 -17.06 -19.02
N ASN A 319 1.50 -17.81 -17.92
CA ASN A 319 1.46 -17.34 -16.52
C ASN A 319 0.19 -16.55 -16.12
N HIS A 320 -0.81 -16.39 -16.99
CA HIS A 320 -1.98 -15.54 -16.73
C HIS A 320 -3.32 -16.20 -17.08
N THR A 321 -3.35 -17.10 -18.07
CA THR A 321 -4.59 -17.72 -18.53
C THR A 321 -4.80 -19.06 -17.85
N PHE A 322 -5.91 -19.18 -17.12
CA PHE A 322 -6.26 -20.39 -16.36
C PHE A 322 -7.24 -21.21 -17.19
N GLU A 323 -6.76 -22.31 -17.77
CA GLU A 323 -7.59 -23.22 -18.57
C GLU A 323 -8.00 -24.44 -17.73
N PRO A 324 -9.26 -24.51 -17.25
CA PRO A 324 -9.70 -25.61 -16.40
C PRO A 324 -9.80 -26.90 -17.21
N SER A 325 -9.15 -27.95 -16.72
CA SER A 325 -9.23 -29.31 -17.27
C SER A 325 -10.26 -30.17 -16.53
N ARG A 326 -10.55 -29.82 -15.27
CA ARG A 326 -11.53 -30.51 -14.44
C ARG A 326 -12.14 -29.52 -13.46
N ILE A 327 -13.46 -29.53 -13.38
CA ILE A 327 -14.25 -28.70 -12.48
C ILE A 327 -15.15 -29.63 -11.69
N THR A 328 -15.07 -29.58 -10.37
CA THR A 328 -15.94 -30.34 -9.47
C THR A 328 -16.83 -29.38 -8.71
N VAL A 329 -18.13 -29.63 -8.74
CA VAL A 329 -19.13 -28.89 -7.98
C VAL A 329 -19.73 -29.84 -6.96
N ILE A 330 -19.54 -29.51 -5.68
CA ILE A 330 -20.07 -30.26 -4.54
C ILE A 330 -21.08 -29.34 -3.88
N GLY A 331 -22.29 -29.81 -3.62
CA GLY A 331 -23.33 -29.02 -2.96
C GLY A 331 -24.29 -29.93 -2.21
N THR A 332 -25.56 -29.53 -2.09
CA THR A 332 -26.59 -30.39 -1.48
C THR A 332 -27.01 -31.56 -2.37
N GLY A 333 -26.71 -31.50 -3.67
CA GLY A 333 -26.96 -32.57 -4.64
C GLY A 333 -25.76 -33.51 -4.86
N PRO A 334 -25.89 -34.50 -5.77
CA PRO A 334 -24.76 -35.33 -6.16
C PRO A 334 -23.63 -34.47 -6.74
N SER A 335 -22.39 -34.80 -6.38
CA SER A 335 -21.21 -34.12 -6.91
C SER A 335 -21.17 -34.24 -8.43
N ALA A 336 -21.01 -33.12 -9.13
CA ALA A 336 -20.90 -33.09 -10.58
C ALA A 336 -19.45 -32.77 -10.98
N ILE A 337 -18.96 -33.45 -12.02
CA ILE A 337 -17.63 -33.21 -12.61
C ILE A 337 -17.83 -32.77 -14.05
N TYR A 338 -17.20 -31.66 -14.41
CA TYR A 338 -17.21 -31.08 -15.74
C TYR A 338 -15.78 -30.99 -16.27
N SER A 339 -15.64 -31.14 -17.59
CA SER A 339 -14.35 -31.04 -18.30
C SER A 339 -14.06 -29.65 -18.83
N ALA A 340 -15.08 -28.80 -18.93
CA ALA A 340 -14.98 -27.45 -19.44
C ALA A 340 -15.99 -26.51 -18.76
N LEU A 341 -15.69 -25.22 -18.75
CA LEU A 341 -16.49 -24.19 -18.05
C LEU A 341 -17.90 -24.02 -18.65
N ASP A 342 -18.04 -24.20 -19.96
CA ASP A 342 -19.30 -24.12 -20.70
C ASP A 342 -20.28 -25.27 -20.39
N GLN A 343 -19.82 -26.34 -19.75
CA GLN A 343 -20.65 -27.45 -19.29
C GLN A 343 -21.25 -27.18 -17.90
N VAL A 344 -20.68 -26.26 -17.14
CA VAL A 344 -21.16 -25.92 -15.78
C VAL A 344 -22.48 -25.14 -15.91
N PRO A 345 -23.56 -25.50 -15.20
CA PRO A 345 -24.82 -24.74 -15.25
C PRO A 345 -24.73 -23.41 -14.49
N GLU A 346 -25.57 -22.43 -14.86
CA GLU A 346 -25.74 -21.21 -14.06
C GLU A 346 -26.49 -21.51 -12.75
N PRO A 347 -26.19 -20.79 -11.65
CA PRO A 347 -25.29 -19.63 -11.51
C PRO A 347 -23.81 -19.99 -11.26
N HIS A 348 -23.46 -21.29 -11.20
CA HIS A 348 -22.12 -21.75 -10.82
C HIS A 348 -21.06 -21.38 -11.86
N ARG A 349 -21.42 -21.39 -13.15
CA ARG A 349 -20.55 -20.98 -14.24
C ARG A 349 -20.07 -19.54 -14.08
N SER A 350 -20.97 -18.59 -13.86
CA SER A 350 -20.61 -17.17 -13.69
C SER A 350 -19.61 -16.95 -12.56
N ARG A 351 -19.80 -17.63 -11.42
CA ARG A 351 -18.90 -17.53 -10.26
C ARG A 351 -17.51 -18.08 -10.57
N LEU A 352 -17.45 -19.25 -11.19
CA LEU A 352 -16.18 -19.85 -11.55
C LEU A 352 -15.46 -19.06 -12.65
N ALA A 353 -16.20 -18.53 -13.64
CA ALA A 353 -15.68 -17.66 -14.68
C ALA A 353 -15.00 -16.43 -14.08
N ASN A 354 -15.60 -15.82 -13.05
CA ASN A 354 -15.00 -14.69 -12.33
C ASN A 354 -13.63 -15.05 -11.75
N HIS A 355 -13.51 -16.20 -11.07
CA HIS A 355 -12.22 -16.66 -10.56
C HIS A 355 -11.19 -16.92 -11.67
N LEU A 356 -11.57 -17.60 -12.75
CA LEU A 356 -10.65 -17.96 -13.82
C LEU A 356 -10.17 -16.74 -14.62
N GLN A 357 -11.01 -15.72 -14.79
CA GLN A 357 -10.66 -14.47 -15.50
C GLN A 357 -9.69 -13.58 -14.71
N HIS A 358 -9.65 -13.70 -13.38
CA HIS A 358 -8.81 -12.87 -12.51
C HIS A 358 -7.77 -13.69 -11.75
N GLU A 359 -7.16 -14.68 -12.42
CA GLU A 359 -6.03 -15.47 -11.90
C GLU A 359 -6.30 -16.14 -10.53
N GLY A 360 -7.54 -16.57 -10.33
CA GLY A 360 -8.02 -17.22 -9.12
C GLY A 360 -8.71 -16.30 -8.12
N LEU A 361 -8.66 -14.97 -8.29
CA LEU A 361 -9.39 -14.02 -7.44
C LEU A 361 -10.85 -13.86 -7.90
N ALA A 362 -11.77 -13.63 -6.97
CA ALA A 362 -13.14 -13.22 -7.31
C ALA A 362 -13.30 -11.71 -7.14
N TYR A 363 -13.68 -11.01 -8.20
CA TYR A 363 -13.96 -9.58 -8.15
C TYR A 363 -15.45 -9.39 -7.86
N VAL A 364 -15.76 -8.75 -6.73
CA VAL A 364 -17.12 -8.48 -6.29
C VAL A 364 -17.31 -7.00 -6.05
N ASN A 365 -18.57 -6.54 -6.08
CA ASN A 365 -18.90 -5.18 -5.65
C ASN A 365 -18.98 -5.14 -4.11
N ALA A 366 -18.27 -4.21 -3.50
CA ALA A 366 -18.20 -4.03 -2.05
C ALA A 366 -19.56 -3.67 -1.43
N PHE A 367 -20.36 -2.85 -2.12
CA PHE A 367 -21.66 -2.41 -1.63
C PHE A 367 -22.67 -3.57 -1.67
N ASP A 368 -22.68 -4.33 -2.78
CA ASP A 368 -23.51 -5.53 -2.89
C ASP A 368 -23.10 -6.58 -1.85
N TYR A 369 -21.79 -6.79 -1.66
CA TYR A 369 -21.29 -7.72 -0.64
C TYR A 369 -21.78 -7.33 0.76
N VAL A 370 -21.71 -6.04 1.12
CA VAL A 370 -22.18 -5.53 2.42
C VAL A 370 -23.70 -5.68 2.54
N SER A 371 -24.45 -5.39 1.48
CA SER A 371 -25.90 -5.56 1.45
C SER A 371 -26.32 -7.02 1.63
N GLU A 372 -25.59 -7.96 1.02
CA GLU A 372 -25.89 -9.40 1.08
C GLU A 372 -25.44 -10.05 2.39
N HIS A 373 -24.26 -9.70 2.89
CA HIS A 373 -23.63 -10.40 4.03
C HIS A 373 -23.76 -9.64 5.36
N GLY A 374 -24.21 -8.38 5.35
CA GLY A 374 -24.30 -7.53 6.53
C GLY A 374 -22.95 -7.16 7.15
N ARG A 375 -21.84 -7.41 6.45
CA ARG A 375 -20.47 -7.16 6.92
C ARG A 375 -19.55 -6.80 5.78
N LEU A 376 -18.42 -6.15 6.10
CA LEU A 376 -17.38 -5.85 5.11
C LEU A 376 -16.75 -7.14 4.55
N PRO A 377 -16.28 -7.11 3.28
CA PRO A 377 -15.40 -8.12 2.72
C PRO A 377 -14.24 -8.46 3.67
N PRO A 378 -13.82 -9.74 3.79
CA PRO A 378 -12.77 -10.17 4.71
C PRO A 378 -11.36 -9.81 4.21
N LEU A 379 -11.12 -8.51 3.98
CA LEU A 379 -9.83 -7.95 3.63
C LEU A 379 -9.05 -7.52 4.87
N ASP A 380 -7.75 -7.32 4.70
CA ASP A 380 -6.92 -6.65 5.69
C ASP A 380 -7.18 -5.14 5.62
N TRP A 381 -8.31 -4.70 6.18
CA TRP A 381 -8.75 -3.31 6.12
C TRP A 381 -7.75 -2.35 6.76
N ALA A 382 -6.97 -2.79 7.75
CA ALA A 382 -5.91 -1.99 8.32
C ALA A 382 -4.84 -1.65 7.26
N MET A 383 -4.40 -2.64 6.49
CA MET A 383 -3.46 -2.44 5.38
C MET A 383 -4.05 -1.61 4.24
N VAL A 384 -5.33 -1.83 3.89
CA VAL A 384 -6.02 -1.05 2.86
C VAL A 384 -6.14 0.41 3.29
N VAL A 385 -6.59 0.69 4.51
CA VAL A 385 -6.68 2.06 5.05
C VAL A 385 -5.30 2.72 5.11
N ALA A 386 -4.26 1.98 5.51
CA ALA A 386 -2.89 2.51 5.49
C ALA A 386 -2.44 2.91 4.07
N PHE A 387 -2.73 2.08 3.07
CA PHE A 387 -2.46 2.39 1.66
C PHE A 387 -3.23 3.62 1.18
N VAL A 388 -4.52 3.73 1.50
CA VAL A 388 -5.34 4.90 1.16
C VAL A 388 -4.81 6.16 1.84
N ALA A 389 -4.45 6.08 3.11
CA ALA A 389 -3.98 7.21 3.89
C ALA A 389 -2.66 7.79 3.37
N ILE A 390 -1.79 6.98 2.77
CA ILE A 390 -0.51 7.43 2.22
C ILE A 390 -0.56 7.76 0.72
N ALA A 391 -1.57 7.30 -0.02
CA ALA A 391 -1.69 7.57 -1.45
C ALA A 391 -1.88 9.09 -1.70
N GLY A 392 -0.85 9.77 -2.23
CA GLY A 392 -0.91 11.21 -2.57
C GLY A 392 -0.07 12.14 -1.70
N ALA A 393 0.66 11.62 -0.70
CA ALA A 393 1.36 12.30 0.41
C ALA A 393 0.54 12.31 1.71
N GLY A 394 0.54 11.20 2.45
CA GLY A 394 -0.32 11.02 3.63
C GLY A 394 -0.02 11.89 4.86
N GLY A 395 -0.97 11.87 5.81
CA GLY A 395 -0.79 12.37 7.18
C GLY A 395 -0.57 13.88 7.33
N LEU A 396 0.19 14.28 8.36
CA LEU A 396 0.53 15.69 8.63
C LEU A 396 1.46 16.28 7.55
N THR A 397 2.04 15.46 6.68
CA THR A 397 2.86 15.96 5.56
C THR A 397 2.05 16.85 4.61
N ASN A 398 0.75 16.59 4.44
CA ASN A 398 -0.14 17.45 3.65
C ASN A 398 -0.25 18.88 4.20
N THR A 399 -0.17 19.07 5.51
CA THR A 399 -0.22 20.44 6.06
C THR A 399 1.06 21.23 5.77
N MET A 400 2.17 20.55 5.45
CA MET A 400 3.44 21.20 5.08
C MET A 400 3.36 21.97 3.76
N PHE A 401 2.39 21.68 2.89
CA PHE A 401 2.12 22.48 1.69
C PHE A 401 1.80 23.94 2.03
N SER A 402 1.19 24.20 3.19
CA SER A 402 0.92 25.57 3.67
C SER A 402 2.18 26.29 4.16
N ASN A 403 3.11 25.59 4.82
CA ASN A 403 4.42 26.15 5.19
C ASN A 403 5.16 26.61 3.95
N TYR A 404 5.11 25.79 2.91
CA TYR A 404 5.73 26.09 1.64
C TYR A 404 5.20 27.39 1.01
N ALA A 405 3.87 27.54 0.92
CA ALA A 405 3.25 28.74 0.36
C ALA A 405 3.63 30.00 1.15
N ARG A 406 3.73 29.89 2.49
CA ARG A 406 4.20 30.97 3.36
C ARG A 406 5.68 31.30 3.12
N ASP A 407 6.56 30.30 3.10
CA ASP A 407 8.02 30.50 2.96
C ASP A 407 8.41 31.13 1.61
N LYS A 408 7.56 30.97 0.59
CA LYS A 408 7.72 31.66 -0.70
C LYS A 408 7.17 33.08 -0.74
N GLY A 409 6.57 33.55 0.34
CA GLY A 409 5.95 34.87 0.40
C GLY A 409 4.76 35.01 -0.56
N TRP A 410 4.04 33.91 -0.82
CA TRP A 410 2.84 33.96 -1.65
C TRP A 410 1.61 34.45 -0.88
N GLY A 411 1.67 34.41 0.45
CA GLY A 411 0.61 34.91 1.31
C GLY A 411 0.84 36.30 1.84
N MET A 412 -0.18 36.82 2.52
CA MET A 412 -0.06 38.01 3.36
C MET A 412 1.10 37.80 4.35
N GLY A 413 1.92 38.80 4.62
CA GLY A 413 3.10 38.63 5.47
C GLY A 413 3.83 39.92 5.73
#